data_AF-A0A559KJU3-F1
#
_entry.id   AF-A0A559KJU3-F1
#
_cell.length_a   1.000
_cell.length_b   1.000
_cell.length_c   1.000
_cell.angle_alpha   90.00
_cell.angle_beta   90.00
_cell.angle_gamma   90.00
#
_symmetry.space_group_name_H-M   'P 1'
#
loop_
_entity.id
_entity.type
_entity.pdbx_description
1 polymer ?
#
loop_
_entity_poly.entity_id
_entity_poly.type
_entity_poly.pdbx_seq_one_letter_code
_entity_poly.pdbx_strand_id
1 'polypeptide(L)'
;MEKQIEINNNKRNKEIIFSIIKVLFFTILSLSCFLADSFKIGSFNFNNFLLGIFIFFINYWLVFVNFKKNKGFLKFLFFLEFCVFSVIGLINIFSSDEKILRSYDVFKKTYIIYYILIFHCIIQLYISYLKNNKNIFSSYYFFLNLFFLSLSFYLLGKGFEADKFIQRLLGSIFLFCSIFVLTKILIKKK
;
A
#
# COMPACT_ATOMS: atom_id res chain seq x y z
N MET A 1 -37.10 -29.46 -18.72
CA MET A 1 -36.30 -29.78 -17.53
C MET A 1 -34.80 -29.88 -17.84
N GLU A 2 -34.41 -30.57 -18.92
CA GLU A 2 -33.01 -30.71 -19.35
C GLU A 2 -32.30 -29.38 -19.65
N LYS A 3 -32.94 -28.45 -20.40
CA LYS A 3 -32.36 -27.12 -20.65
C LYS A 3 -32.08 -26.31 -19.37
N GLN A 4 -32.89 -26.45 -18.32
CA GLN A 4 -32.66 -25.76 -17.04
C GLN A 4 -31.49 -26.39 -16.25
N ILE A 5 -31.33 -27.71 -16.32
CA ILE A 5 -30.20 -28.44 -15.72
C ILE A 5 -28.89 -28.05 -16.44
N GLU A 6 -28.92 -27.97 -17.77
CA GLU A 6 -27.78 -27.58 -18.59
C GLU A 6 -27.35 -26.11 -18.34
N ILE A 7 -28.30 -25.19 -18.24
CA ILE A 7 -28.03 -23.78 -17.89
C ILE A 7 -27.42 -23.66 -16.49
N ASN A 8 -27.95 -24.38 -15.50
CA ASN A 8 -27.43 -24.37 -14.13
C ASN A 8 -26.01 -24.96 -14.05
N ASN A 9 -25.73 -26.04 -14.79
CA ASN A 9 -24.40 -26.63 -14.86
C ASN A 9 -23.39 -25.69 -15.53
N ASN A 10 -23.77 -25.01 -16.61
CA ASN A 10 -22.90 -24.06 -17.30
C ASN A 10 -22.58 -22.84 -16.40
N LYS A 11 -23.57 -22.34 -15.65
CA LYS A 11 -23.35 -21.26 -14.66
C LYS A 11 -22.39 -21.69 -13.55
N ARG A 12 -22.56 -22.90 -12.99
CA ARG A 12 -21.68 -23.45 -11.95
C ARG A 12 -20.24 -23.63 -12.45
N ASN A 13 -20.06 -24.11 -13.68
CA ASN A 13 -18.72 -24.28 -14.28
C ASN A 13 -18.00 -22.94 -14.47
N LYS A 14 -18.72 -21.90 -14.93
CA LYS A 14 -18.16 -20.54 -15.05
C LYS A 14 -17.71 -19.98 -13.70
N GLU A 15 -18.49 -20.19 -12.63
CA GLU A 15 -18.10 -19.75 -11.28
C GLU A 15 -16.84 -20.45 -10.77
N ILE A 16 -16.68 -21.74 -11.04
CA ILE A 16 -15.50 -22.52 -10.65
C ILE A 16 -14.27 -22.03 -11.41
N ILE A 17 -14.35 -21.88 -12.74
CA ILE A 17 -13.25 -21.38 -13.58
C ILE A 17 -12.80 -20.00 -13.10
N PHE A 18 -13.76 -19.10 -12.86
CA PHE A 18 -13.44 -17.76 -12.36
C PHE A 18 -12.76 -17.79 -10.98
N SER A 19 -13.15 -18.72 -10.11
CA SER A 19 -12.53 -18.88 -8.80
C SER A 19 -11.11 -19.44 -8.90
N ILE A 20 -10.85 -20.39 -9.82
CA ILE A 20 -9.50 -20.91 -10.10
C ILE A 20 -8.60 -19.78 -10.62
N ILE A 21 -9.10 -18.97 -11.56
CA ILE A 21 -8.36 -17.81 -12.09
C ILE A 21 -7.97 -16.85 -10.94
N LYS A 22 -8.88 -16.59 -9.99
CA LYS A 22 -8.58 -15.76 -8.81
C LYS A 22 -7.49 -16.36 -7.92
N VAL A 23 -7.52 -17.67 -7.67
CA VAL A 23 -6.48 -18.36 -6.88
C VAL A 23 -5.13 -18.20 -7.57
N LEU A 24 -5.06 -18.46 -8.88
CA LEU A 24 -3.82 -18.31 -9.66
C LEU A 24 -3.33 -16.85 -9.61
N PHE A 25 -4.22 -15.89 -9.81
CA PHE A 25 -3.91 -14.47 -9.74
C PHE A 25 -3.32 -14.07 -8.38
N PHE A 26 -3.98 -14.40 -7.27
CA PHE A 26 -3.46 -14.08 -5.92
C PHE A 26 -2.15 -14.80 -5.59
N THR A 27 -1.97 -16.02 -6.11
CA THR A 27 -0.72 -16.76 -5.92
C THR A 27 0.43 -16.10 -6.67
N ILE A 28 0.22 -15.66 -7.92
CA ILE A 28 1.23 -14.91 -8.68
C ILE A 28 1.57 -13.58 -7.98
N LEU A 29 0.57 -12.86 -7.47
CA LEU A 29 0.80 -11.64 -6.69
C LEU A 29 1.59 -11.89 -5.39
N SER A 30 1.30 -12.99 -4.68
CA SER A 30 2.04 -13.36 -3.48
C SER A 30 3.50 -13.69 -3.80
N LEU A 31 3.72 -14.50 -4.85
CA LEU A 31 5.06 -14.87 -5.30
C LEU A 31 5.87 -13.66 -5.78
N SER A 32 5.26 -12.70 -6.49
CA SER A 32 5.96 -11.49 -6.92
C SER A 32 6.40 -10.59 -5.76
N CYS A 33 5.67 -10.60 -4.66
CA CYS A 33 6.07 -9.92 -3.42
C CYS A 33 7.19 -10.64 -2.67
N PHE A 34 7.16 -11.99 -2.58
CA PHE A 34 8.20 -12.75 -1.87
C PHE A 34 9.50 -12.89 -2.68
N LEU A 35 9.38 -12.98 -4.01
CA LEU A 35 10.48 -13.15 -4.96
C LEU A 35 10.62 -11.88 -5.82
N ALA A 36 10.75 -10.75 -5.12
CA ALA A 36 10.85 -9.40 -5.68
C ALA A 36 11.81 -9.23 -6.87
N ASP A 37 12.92 -9.97 -6.86
CA ASP A 37 13.95 -9.87 -7.89
C ASP A 37 13.69 -10.74 -9.12
N SER A 38 12.88 -11.79 -8.98
CA SER A 38 12.62 -12.77 -10.03
C SER A 38 11.47 -12.35 -10.96
N PHE A 39 10.57 -11.47 -10.51
CA PHE A 39 9.41 -11.02 -11.28
C PHE A 39 9.67 -9.70 -12.02
N LYS A 40 10.63 -9.74 -12.96
CA LYS A 40 10.99 -8.62 -13.84
C LYS A 40 10.70 -8.97 -15.30
N ILE A 41 10.07 -8.05 -16.04
CA ILE A 41 9.86 -8.13 -17.49
C ILE A 41 10.65 -6.98 -18.12
N GLY A 42 11.82 -7.29 -18.68
CA GLY A 42 12.77 -6.26 -19.12
C GLY A 42 13.18 -5.37 -17.94
N SER A 43 12.96 -4.07 -18.08
CA SER A 43 13.26 -3.08 -17.05
C SER A 43 12.12 -2.93 -16.01
N PHE A 44 10.92 -3.46 -16.31
CA PHE A 44 9.77 -3.37 -15.43
C PHE A 44 9.84 -4.40 -14.31
N ASN A 45 9.82 -3.95 -13.05
CA ASN A 45 9.70 -4.82 -11.89
C ASN A 45 8.27 -4.78 -11.35
N PHE A 46 7.60 -5.93 -11.36
CA PHE A 46 6.21 -6.05 -10.91
C PHE A 46 6.04 -5.69 -9.43
N ASN A 47 7.06 -5.96 -8.62
CA ASN A 47 7.07 -5.60 -7.21
C ASN A 47 7.10 -4.08 -6.99
N ASN A 48 7.88 -3.36 -7.81
CA ASN A 48 7.94 -1.90 -7.77
C ASN A 48 6.58 -1.27 -8.12
N PHE A 49 5.90 -1.87 -9.10
CA PHE A 49 4.55 -1.49 -9.49
C PHE A 49 3.53 -1.68 -8.35
N LEU A 50 3.55 -2.84 -7.69
CA LEU A 50 2.69 -3.10 -6.54
C LEU A 50 2.94 -2.12 -5.39
N LEU A 51 4.21 -1.82 -5.10
CA LEU A 51 4.59 -0.86 -4.07
C LEU A 51 4.14 0.57 -4.42
N GLY A 52 4.22 0.97 -5.70
CA GLY A 52 3.69 2.24 -6.17
C GLY A 52 2.17 2.35 -6.03
N ILE A 53 1.43 1.30 -6.41
CA ILE A 53 -0.03 1.22 -6.18
C ILE A 53 -0.35 1.32 -4.68
N PHE A 54 0.42 0.64 -3.84
CA PHE A 54 0.24 0.69 -2.40
C PHE A 54 0.44 2.10 -1.83
N ILE A 55 1.45 2.83 -2.32
CA ILE A 55 1.67 4.25 -1.97
C ILE A 55 0.48 5.11 -2.40
N PHE A 56 -0.12 4.86 -3.57
CA PHE A 56 -1.34 5.57 -3.97
C PHE A 56 -2.53 5.28 -3.05
N PHE A 57 -2.69 4.04 -2.59
CA PHE A 57 -3.73 3.71 -1.61
C PHE A 57 -3.51 4.43 -0.27
N ILE A 58 -2.27 4.47 0.22
CA ILE A 58 -1.90 5.24 1.42
C ILE A 58 -2.22 6.72 1.21
N ASN A 59 -1.80 7.30 0.08
CA ASN A 59 -2.03 8.70 -0.24
C ASN A 59 -3.54 9.05 -0.27
N TYR A 60 -4.35 8.18 -0.86
CA TYR A 60 -5.79 8.34 -0.86
C TYR A 60 -6.36 8.36 0.58
N TRP A 61 -6.01 7.34 1.38
CA TRP A 61 -6.55 7.17 2.73
C TRP A 61 -6.10 8.28 3.70
N LEU A 62 -4.82 8.59 3.71
CA LEU A 62 -4.22 9.52 4.66
C LEU A 62 -4.41 10.99 4.26
N VAL A 63 -4.29 11.29 2.96
CA VAL A 63 -4.16 12.68 2.50
C VAL A 63 -5.43 13.15 1.81
N PHE A 64 -5.92 12.41 0.81
CA PHE A 64 -7.05 12.87 -0.01
C PHE A 64 -8.37 13.00 0.77
N VAL A 65 -8.63 12.07 1.69
CA VAL A 65 -9.79 12.16 2.59
C VAL A 65 -9.73 13.44 3.43
N ASN A 66 -8.56 13.81 3.94
CA ASN A 66 -8.35 15.01 4.74
C ASN A 66 -8.35 16.29 3.89
N PHE A 67 -7.82 16.24 2.68
CA PHE A 67 -7.87 17.32 1.71
C PHE A 67 -9.30 17.74 1.39
N LYS A 68 -10.23 16.78 1.23
CA LYS A 68 -11.66 17.07 1.01
C LYS A 68 -12.35 17.73 2.20
N LYS A 69 -11.93 17.38 3.42
CA LYS A 69 -12.59 17.85 4.66
C LYS A 69 -12.14 19.23 5.10
N ASN A 70 -10.91 19.64 4.81
CA ASN A 70 -10.33 20.89 5.31
C ASN A 70 -10.43 22.04 4.28
N LYS A 71 -10.26 23.29 4.74
CA LYS A 71 -10.32 24.52 3.93
C LYS A 71 -9.09 25.41 4.20
N GLY A 72 -8.86 26.39 3.33
CA GLY A 72 -7.79 27.38 3.48
C GLY A 72 -6.38 26.77 3.49
N PHE A 73 -5.50 27.29 4.35
CA PHE A 73 -4.10 26.87 4.44
C PHE A 73 -3.93 25.37 4.75
N LEU A 74 -4.80 24.78 5.58
CA LEU A 74 -4.75 23.34 5.86
C LEU A 74 -5.01 22.49 4.61
N LYS A 75 -5.89 22.96 3.73
CA LYS A 75 -6.16 22.28 2.45
C LYS A 75 -4.92 22.34 1.55
N PHE A 76 -4.17 23.44 1.58
CA PHE A 76 -2.93 23.58 0.83
C PHE A 76 -1.83 22.63 1.33
N LEU A 77 -1.70 22.44 2.65
CA LEU A 77 -0.74 21.46 3.21
C LEU A 77 -1.03 20.03 2.73
N PHE A 78 -2.29 19.59 2.80
CA PHE A 78 -2.67 18.27 2.28
C PHE A 78 -2.54 18.17 0.75
N PHE A 79 -2.68 19.27 0.02
CA PHE A 79 -2.43 19.26 -1.42
C PHE A 79 -0.95 19.01 -1.73
N LEU A 80 -0.05 19.71 -1.06
CA LEU A 80 1.39 19.50 -1.22
C LEU A 80 1.77 18.07 -0.86
N GLU A 81 1.28 17.56 0.26
CA GLU A 81 1.47 16.17 0.66
C GLU A 81 0.98 15.19 -0.41
N PHE A 82 -0.20 15.43 -0.97
CA PHE A 82 -0.79 14.59 -2.00
C PHE A 82 0.08 14.57 -3.27
N CYS A 83 0.59 15.73 -3.67
CA CYS A 83 1.50 15.85 -4.81
C CYS A 83 2.80 15.08 -4.56
N VAL A 84 3.43 15.27 -3.40
CA VAL A 84 4.68 14.58 -3.05
C VAL A 84 4.48 13.07 -3.07
N PHE A 85 3.43 12.54 -2.43
CA PHE A 85 3.18 11.10 -2.39
C PHE A 85 2.83 10.54 -3.77
N SER A 86 2.12 11.31 -4.60
CA SER A 86 1.81 10.91 -5.98
C SER A 86 3.07 10.82 -6.83
N VAL A 87 3.98 11.80 -6.73
CA VAL A 87 5.27 11.78 -7.43
C VAL A 87 6.10 10.57 -6.98
N ILE A 88 6.16 10.34 -5.67
CA ILE A 88 6.85 9.16 -5.11
C ILE A 88 6.23 7.85 -5.62
N GLY A 89 4.91 7.75 -5.69
CA GLY A 89 4.20 6.59 -6.22
C GLY A 89 4.53 6.35 -7.70
N LEU A 90 4.50 7.42 -8.52
CA LEU A 90 4.87 7.36 -9.94
C LEU A 90 6.33 6.94 -10.13
N ILE A 91 7.25 7.53 -9.35
CA ILE A 91 8.67 7.15 -9.38
C ILE A 91 8.80 5.66 -9.06
N ASN A 92 8.10 5.13 -8.07
CA ASN A 92 8.16 3.70 -7.78
C ASN A 92 7.63 2.83 -8.92
N ILE A 93 6.57 3.25 -9.62
CA ILE A 93 6.02 2.51 -10.76
C ILE A 93 6.98 2.51 -11.95
N PHE A 94 7.54 3.68 -12.29
CA PHE A 94 8.30 3.89 -13.52
C PHE A 94 9.82 3.78 -13.34
N SER A 95 10.33 3.78 -12.11
CA SER A 95 11.76 3.57 -11.83
C SER A 95 12.08 2.09 -12.03
N SER A 96 12.45 1.81 -13.27
CA SER A 96 13.05 0.55 -13.70
C SER A 96 14.53 0.45 -13.30
N ASP A 97 15.20 1.59 -13.15
CA ASP A 97 16.63 1.68 -12.87
C ASP A 97 16.89 2.17 -11.45
N GLU A 98 17.53 1.33 -10.64
CA GLU A 98 18.09 1.70 -9.33
C GLU A 98 19.10 2.84 -9.42
N LYS A 99 19.63 3.13 -10.62
CA LYS A 99 20.66 4.15 -10.85
C LYS A 99 20.17 5.58 -10.64
N ILE A 100 18.91 5.91 -10.96
CA ILE A 100 18.41 7.29 -10.87
C ILE A 100 18.26 7.73 -9.40
N LEU A 101 17.88 6.80 -8.50
CA LEU A 101 17.75 7.10 -7.06
C LEU A 101 19.03 6.85 -6.25
N ARG A 102 20.00 6.07 -6.76
CA ARG A 102 21.27 5.81 -6.06
C ARG A 102 22.21 7.01 -6.01
N SER A 103 22.02 8.01 -6.86
CA SER A 103 22.90 9.18 -6.95
C SER A 103 22.96 10.02 -5.66
N TYR A 104 21.96 9.87 -4.79
CA TYR A 104 21.90 10.54 -3.49
C TYR A 104 21.57 9.51 -2.40
N ASP A 105 22.53 9.23 -1.52
CA ASP A 105 22.38 8.27 -0.41
C ASP A 105 21.16 8.54 0.50
N VAL A 106 20.70 9.80 0.54
CA VAL A 106 19.53 10.25 1.30
C VAL A 106 18.22 9.79 0.66
N PHE A 107 18.16 9.59 -0.66
CA PHE A 107 16.94 9.18 -1.36
C PHE A 107 16.93 7.69 -1.70
N LYS A 108 17.58 6.86 -0.88
CA LYS A 108 17.45 5.40 -1.02
C LYS A 108 15.98 5.01 -0.98
N LYS A 109 15.59 4.19 -1.95
CA LYS A 109 14.22 3.69 -2.13
C LYS A 109 13.64 3.09 -0.84
N THR A 110 14.48 2.38 -0.10
CA THR A 110 14.21 1.78 1.20
C THR A 110 13.67 2.77 2.24
N TYR A 111 14.02 4.05 2.14
CA TYR A 111 13.66 5.08 3.12
C TYR A 111 12.48 5.95 2.72
N ILE A 112 12.01 5.84 1.49
CA ILE A 112 10.90 6.63 0.95
C ILE A 112 9.65 6.52 1.82
N ILE A 113 9.35 5.31 2.30
CA ILE A 113 8.18 5.07 3.16
C ILE A 113 8.31 5.82 4.49
N TYR A 114 9.51 5.92 5.07
CA TYR A 114 9.72 6.70 6.27
C TYR A 114 9.51 8.18 6.01
N TYR A 115 9.98 8.71 4.88
CA TYR A 115 9.75 10.12 4.53
C TYR A 115 8.26 10.43 4.37
N ILE A 116 7.50 9.53 3.74
CA ILE A 116 6.04 9.61 3.68
C ILE A 116 5.44 9.70 5.09
N LEU A 117 5.79 8.77 5.97
CA LEU A 117 5.26 8.72 7.35
C LEU A 117 5.65 9.93 8.19
N ILE A 118 6.93 10.34 8.13
CA ILE A 118 7.46 11.50 8.86
C ILE A 118 6.73 12.76 8.42
N PHE A 119 6.64 13.00 7.11
CA PHE A 119 5.99 14.18 6.57
C PHE A 119 4.51 14.23 6.95
N HIS A 120 3.80 13.10 6.83
CA HIS A 120 2.42 12.98 7.26
C HIS A 120 2.23 13.31 8.74
N CYS A 121 3.06 12.71 9.61
CA CYS A 121 2.95 12.91 11.05
C CYS A 121 3.22 14.37 11.45
N ILE A 122 4.19 15.03 10.81
CA ILE A 122 4.48 16.45 11.05
C ILE A 122 3.25 17.32 10.70
N ILE A 123 2.64 17.10 9.54
CA ILE A 123 1.43 17.83 9.13
C ILE A 123 0.28 17.58 10.11
N GLN A 124 0.05 16.32 10.52
CA GLN A 124 -1.02 15.98 11.46
C GLN A 124 -0.81 16.56 12.87
N LEU A 125 0.44 16.57 13.36
CA LEU A 125 0.79 17.20 14.63
C LEU A 125 0.57 18.71 14.56
N TYR A 126 0.99 19.35 13.47
CA TYR A 126 0.75 20.78 13.24
C TYR A 126 -0.75 21.12 13.21
N ILE A 127 -1.56 20.31 12.52
CA ILE A 127 -3.01 20.49 12.49
C ILE A 127 -3.64 20.28 13.86
N SER A 128 -3.18 19.26 14.60
CA SER A 128 -3.67 18.99 15.95
C SER A 128 -3.35 20.13 16.90
N TYR A 129 -2.17 20.74 16.76
CA TYR A 129 -1.78 21.95 17.49
C TYR A 129 -2.70 23.14 17.15
N LEU A 130 -2.99 23.39 15.88
CA LEU A 130 -3.87 24.50 15.46
C LEU A 130 -5.34 24.31 15.87
N LYS A 131 -5.85 23.07 15.89
CA LYS A 131 -7.27 22.78 16.16
C LYS A 131 -7.62 22.77 17.65
N ASN A 132 -6.69 22.42 18.55
CA ASN A 132 -6.98 22.23 19.98
C ASN A 132 -6.40 23.37 20.83
N ASN A 133 -7.18 24.42 21.06
CA ASN A 133 -6.76 25.53 21.94
C ASN A 133 -6.82 25.22 23.46
N LYS A 134 -7.30 24.04 23.91
CA LYS A 134 -7.49 23.79 25.36
C LYS A 134 -7.04 22.45 25.96
N ASN A 135 -6.57 21.45 25.19
CA ASN A 135 -5.84 20.29 25.74
C ASN A 135 -5.28 19.39 24.62
N ILE A 136 -4.20 19.84 23.98
CA ILE A 136 -3.52 19.10 22.91
C ILE A 136 -3.03 17.73 23.41
N PHE A 137 -2.47 17.70 24.63
CA PHE A 137 -1.99 16.51 25.31
C PHE A 137 -3.09 15.56 25.81
N SER A 138 -4.37 15.82 25.53
CA SER A 138 -5.44 14.87 25.82
C SER A 138 -5.91 14.12 24.58
N SER A 139 -5.44 14.50 23.38
CA SER A 139 -5.87 13.87 22.14
C SER A 139 -5.09 12.59 21.89
N TYR A 140 -5.77 11.45 21.90
CA TYR A 140 -5.21 10.16 21.49
C TYR A 140 -4.52 10.25 20.11
N TYR A 141 -5.12 10.98 19.16
CA TYR A 141 -4.55 11.18 17.83
C TYR A 141 -3.22 11.94 17.85
N PHE A 142 -3.02 12.86 18.80
CA PHE A 142 -1.75 13.57 18.93
C PHE A 142 -0.63 12.62 19.34
N PHE A 143 -0.82 11.84 20.41
CA PHE A 143 0.19 10.87 20.87
C PHE A 143 0.44 9.77 19.85
N LEU A 144 -0.59 9.31 19.15
CA LEU A 144 -0.44 8.29 18.10
C LEU A 144 0.46 8.81 16.95
N ASN A 145 0.25 10.04 16.49
CA ASN A 145 1.12 10.65 15.48
C ASN A 145 2.54 10.90 16.00
N LEU A 146 2.70 11.27 17.27
CA LEU A 146 4.01 11.46 17.89
C LEU A 146 4.76 10.12 18.02
N PHE A 147 4.07 9.06 18.44
CA PHE A 147 4.61 7.70 18.47
C PHE A 147 5.05 7.24 17.08
N PHE A 148 4.20 7.40 16.07
CA PHE A 148 4.57 7.03 14.69
C PHE A 148 5.73 7.86 14.15
N LEU A 149 5.82 9.14 14.49
CA LEU A 149 6.96 9.97 14.12
C LEU A 149 8.25 9.46 14.76
N SER A 150 8.24 9.21 16.07
CA SER A 150 9.40 8.66 16.80
C SER A 150 9.81 7.29 16.29
N LEU A 151 8.84 6.39 16.05
CA LEU A 151 9.08 5.08 15.47
C LEU A 151 9.69 5.18 14.08
N SER A 152 9.20 6.11 13.24
CA SER A 152 9.73 6.30 11.88
C SER A 152 11.18 6.75 11.91
N PHE A 153 11.54 7.71 12.77
CA PHE A 153 12.94 8.13 12.93
C PHE A 153 13.82 7.02 13.50
N TYR A 154 13.33 6.26 14.48
CA TYR A 154 14.07 5.14 15.06
C TYR A 154 14.38 4.06 14.00
N LEU A 155 13.37 3.65 13.23
CA LEU A 155 13.53 2.64 12.18
C LEU A 155 14.41 3.14 11.03
N LEU A 156 14.28 4.42 10.67
CA LEU A 156 15.16 5.07 9.70
C LEU A 156 16.63 5.06 10.17
N GLY A 157 16.88 5.45 11.42
CA GLY A 157 18.23 5.46 12.01
C GLY A 157 18.85 4.06 12.13
N LYS A 158 18.02 3.02 12.32
CA LYS A 158 18.45 1.62 12.31
C LYS A 158 18.72 1.07 10.90
N GLY A 159 18.34 1.79 9.84
CA GLY A 159 18.43 1.31 8.47
C GLY A 159 17.49 0.14 8.17
N PHE A 160 16.34 0.06 8.85
CA PHE A 160 15.38 -1.03 8.62
C PHE A 160 14.77 -0.93 7.22
N GLU A 161 14.73 -2.04 6.50
CA GLU A 161 14.26 -2.09 5.11
C GLU A 161 12.73 -2.14 5.01
N ALA A 162 12.09 -0.97 5.16
CA ALA A 162 10.63 -0.84 5.18
C ALA A 162 9.95 -1.34 3.90
N ASP A 163 10.56 -1.11 2.74
CA ASP A 163 10.06 -1.58 1.46
C ASP A 163 9.96 -3.11 1.42
N LYS A 164 11.03 -3.82 1.81
CA LYS A 164 11.01 -5.30 1.87
C LYS A 164 10.03 -5.82 2.90
N PHE A 165 9.92 -5.16 4.05
CA PHE A 165 8.94 -5.53 5.07
C PHE A 165 7.50 -5.41 4.55
N ILE A 166 7.15 -4.28 3.93
CA ILE A 166 5.82 -4.04 3.35
C ILE A 166 5.51 -5.04 2.24
N GLN A 167 6.49 -5.36 1.39
CA GLN A 167 6.32 -6.36 0.34
C GLN A 167 6.03 -7.74 0.91
N ARG A 168 6.78 -8.19 1.92
CA ARG A 168 6.50 -9.46 2.60
C ARG A 168 5.10 -9.48 3.21
N LEU A 169 4.68 -8.37 3.83
CA LEU A 169 3.34 -8.25 4.40
C LEU A 169 2.24 -8.31 3.34
N LEU A 170 2.39 -7.59 2.22
CA LEU A 170 1.49 -7.70 1.06
C LEU A 170 1.46 -9.11 0.49
N GLY A 171 2.63 -9.76 0.37
CA GLY A 171 2.77 -11.14 -0.08
C GLY A 171 2.02 -12.14 0.80
N SER A 172 2.10 -11.97 2.12
CA SER A 172 1.33 -12.74 3.10
C SER A 172 -0.19 -12.51 2.97
N ILE A 173 -0.63 -11.27 2.77
CA ILE A 173 -2.04 -10.94 2.56
C ILE A 173 -2.57 -11.62 1.29
N PHE A 174 -1.83 -11.54 0.18
CA PHE A 174 -2.24 -12.20 -1.07
C PHE A 174 -2.25 -13.73 -0.96
N LEU A 175 -1.29 -14.31 -0.23
CA LEU A 175 -1.28 -15.75 0.04
C LEU A 175 -2.51 -16.17 0.84
N PHE A 176 -2.86 -15.41 1.88
CA PHE A 176 -4.05 -15.65 2.69
C PHE A 176 -5.32 -15.56 1.83
N CYS A 177 -5.44 -14.54 0.96
CA CYS A 177 -6.54 -14.43 0.00
C CYS A 177 -6.62 -15.64 -0.94
N SER A 178 -5.48 -16.13 -1.43
CA SER A 178 -5.43 -17.33 -2.28
C SER A 178 -5.98 -18.57 -1.56
N ILE A 179 -5.51 -18.83 -0.33
CA ILE A 179 -5.98 -19.94 0.52
C ILE A 179 -7.47 -19.80 0.84
N PHE A 180 -7.93 -18.58 1.15
CA PHE A 180 -9.34 -18.31 1.44
C PHE A 180 -10.25 -18.59 0.22
N VAL A 181 -9.84 -18.18 -0.99
CA VAL A 181 -10.60 -18.50 -2.20
C VAL A 181 -10.58 -20.00 -2.47
N LEU A 182 -9.44 -20.67 -2.29
CA LEU A 182 -9.31 -22.11 -2.48
C LEU A 182 -10.22 -22.92 -1.54
N THR A 183 -10.22 -22.60 -0.25
CA THR A 183 -11.08 -23.25 0.74
C THR A 183 -12.57 -23.07 0.40
N LYS A 184 -12.97 -21.89 -0.06
CA LYS A 184 -14.35 -21.63 -0.50
C LYS A 184 -14.76 -22.50 -1.70
N ILE A 185 -13.85 -22.77 -2.64
CA ILE A 185 -14.12 -23.67 -3.78
C ILE A 185 -14.30 -25.11 -3.28
N LEU A 186 -13.43 -25.57 -2.38
CA LEU A 186 -13.46 -26.94 -1.84
C LEU A 186 -14.74 -27.20 -1.02
N ILE A 187 -15.17 -26.22 -0.21
CA ILE A 187 -16.41 -26.34 0.59
C ILE A 187 -17.64 -26.39 -0.31
N LYS A 188 -17.74 -25.55 -1.35
CA LYS A 188 -18.86 -25.56 -2.32
C LYS A 188 -18.96 -26.84 -3.16
N LYS A 189 -17.92 -27.68 -3.16
CA LYS A 189 -17.87 -28.94 -3.90
C LYS A 189 -18.44 -30.10 -3.08
N LYS A 190 -18.43 -30.00 -1.74
CA LYS A 190 -19.21 -30.87 -0.84
C LYS A 190 -20.67 -30.41 -0.82
#